data_AF-A0A2T6CJV5-F1
#
_entry.id   AF-A0A2T6CJV5-F1
#
_cell.length_a   1.000
_cell.length_b   1.000
_cell.length_c   1.000
_cell.angle_alpha   90.00
_cell.angle_beta   90.00
_cell.angle_gamma   90.00
#
_symmetry.space_group_name_H-M   'P 1'
#
loop_
_entity.id
_entity.type
_entity.pdbx_description
1 polymer ?
#
loop_
_entity_poly.entity_id
_entity_poly.type
_entity_poly.pdbx_seq_one_letter_code
_entity_poly.pdbx_strand_id
1 'polypeptide(L)'
;MTTDEQRDVILNVVMDFFPDDIGEYIRHVGFDIQGIGDPKNFVDAWLGHYRLGQGTYDVDRALMDFTTWPPISRRIFELQDEARKLAT
;
A
#
# COMPACT_ATOMS: atom_id res chain seq x y z
N MET A 1 -5.98 0.78 16.64
CA MET A 1 -5.07 -0.09 15.89
C MET A 1 -3.79 -0.22 16.71
N THR A 2 -3.39 -1.42 17.11
CA THR A 2 -2.10 -1.69 17.76
C THR A 2 -0.97 -1.56 16.74
N THR A 3 0.29 -1.46 17.20
CA THR A 3 1.45 -1.44 16.30
C THR A 3 1.52 -2.68 15.40
N ASP A 4 1.16 -3.85 15.94
CA ASP A 4 1.12 -5.10 15.17
C ASP A 4 0.03 -5.05 14.09
N GLU A 5 -1.17 -4.56 14.43
CA GLU A 5 -2.24 -4.37 13.45
C GLU A 5 -1.86 -3.37 12.35
N GLN A 6 -1.16 -2.28 12.70
CA GLN A 6 -0.68 -1.30 11.72
C GLN A 6 0.33 -1.91 10.75
N ARG A 7 1.28 -2.69 11.28
CA ARG A 7 2.26 -3.44 10.49
C ARG A 7 1.57 -4.39 9.53
N ASP A 8 0.60 -5.17 10.02
CA ASP A 8 -0.11 -6.17 9.21
C ASP A 8 -0.89 -5.53 8.07
N VAL A 9 -1.55 -4.39 8.29
CA VAL A 9 -2.23 -3.63 7.23
C VAL A 9 -1.25 -3.21 6.14
N ILE A 10 -0.11 -2.62 6.52
CA ILE A 10 0.89 -2.13 5.56
C ILE A 10 1.52 -3.27 4.74
N LEU A 11 1.71 -4.44 5.35
CA LEU A 11 2.23 -5.62 4.66
C LEU A 11 1.19 -6.25 3.73
N ASN A 12 -0.06 -6.35 4.16
CA ASN A 12 -1.12 -6.91 3.32
C ASN A 12 -1.31 -6.10 2.04
N VAL A 13 -1.27 -4.76 2.13
CA VAL A 13 -1.37 -3.88 0.95
C VAL A 13 -0.35 -4.20 -0.14
N VAL A 14 0.92 -4.48 0.23
CA VAL A 14 1.95 -4.79 -0.78
C VAL A 14 1.87 -6.24 -1.27
N MET A 15 1.40 -7.15 -0.42
CA MET A 15 1.25 -8.57 -0.78
C MET A 15 0.14 -8.82 -1.79
N ASP A 16 -0.91 -7.99 -1.82
CA ASP A 16 -2.01 -8.07 -2.79
C ASP A 16 -1.54 -7.90 -4.26
N PHE A 17 -0.36 -7.30 -4.46
CA PHE A 17 0.21 -7.03 -5.78
C PHE A 17 1.39 -7.93 -6.14
N PHE A 18 1.77 -8.84 -5.23
CA PHE A 18 2.88 -9.74 -5.47
C PHE A 18 2.43 -10.97 -6.29
N PRO A 19 3.22 -11.43 -7.27
CA PRO A 19 4.45 -10.82 -7.79
C PRO A 19 4.23 -9.87 -8.98
N ASP A 20 3.04 -9.87 -9.57
CA ASP A 20 2.85 -9.39 -10.95
C ASP A 20 2.96 -7.87 -11.07
N ASP A 21 2.39 -7.13 -10.11
CA ASP A 21 2.26 -5.66 -10.19
C ASP A 21 3.11 -4.92 -9.15
N ILE A 22 3.79 -5.64 -8.25
CA ILE A 22 4.55 -5.05 -7.14
C ILE A 22 5.59 -4.01 -7.61
N GLY A 23 6.23 -4.24 -8.76
CA GLY A 23 7.22 -3.31 -9.31
C GLY A 23 6.62 -1.97 -9.76
N GLU A 24 5.39 -1.99 -10.30
CA GLU A 24 4.67 -0.77 -10.67
C GLU A 24 4.15 -0.04 -9.43
N TYR A 25 3.62 -0.79 -8.46
CA TYR A 25 3.15 -0.23 -7.21
C TYR A 25 4.27 0.43 -6.40
N ILE A 26 5.44 -0.23 -6.28
CA ILE A 26 6.63 0.32 -5.63
C ILE A 26 7.07 1.65 -6.27
N ARG A 27 7.02 1.76 -7.60
CA ARG A 27 7.31 3.02 -8.30
C ARG A 27 6.26 4.09 -8.03
N HIS A 28 4.98 3.71 -8.00
CA HIS A 28 3.87 4.63 -7.71
C HIS A 28 4.02 5.29 -6.33
N VAL A 29 4.34 4.51 -5.30
CA VAL A 29 4.51 5.03 -3.92
C VAL A 29 5.86 5.72 -3.69
N GLY A 30 6.74 5.70 -4.70
CA GLY A 30 8.09 6.27 -4.59
C GLY A 30 9.00 5.51 -3.62
N PHE A 31 8.82 4.20 -3.49
CA PHE A 31 9.68 3.37 -2.65
C PHE A 31 10.99 3.02 -3.38
N ASP A 32 12.13 3.35 -2.77
CA ASP A 32 13.45 3.07 -3.33
C ASP A 32 13.89 1.63 -3.06
N ILE A 33 13.53 0.74 -3.96
CA ILE A 33 13.95 -0.67 -3.91
C ILE A 33 15.45 -0.85 -4.21
N GLN A 34 16.10 0.09 -4.92
CA GLN A 34 17.52 -0.03 -5.29
C GLN A 34 18.43 0.18 -4.06
N GLY A 35 17.94 0.90 -3.05
CA GLY A 35 18.60 1.03 -1.75
C GLY A 35 18.65 -0.27 -0.93
N ILE A 36 17.91 -1.32 -1.34
CA ILE A 36 17.82 -2.59 -0.60
C ILE A 36 18.90 -3.55 -1.11
N GLY A 37 20.02 -3.62 -0.40
CA GLY A 37 21.14 -4.49 -0.77
C GLY A 37 20.88 -6.00 -0.61
N ASP A 38 19.95 -6.41 0.26
CA ASP A 38 19.54 -7.81 0.47
C ASP A 38 18.00 -7.91 0.46
N PRO A 39 17.39 -8.72 -0.42
CA PRO A 39 15.93 -8.93 -0.46
C PRO A 39 15.30 -9.31 0.89
N LYS A 40 16.05 -9.95 1.80
CA LYS A 40 15.56 -10.26 3.15
C LYS A 40 15.22 -9.02 3.98
N ASN A 41 15.81 -7.88 3.64
CA ASN A 41 15.56 -6.61 4.30
C ASN A 41 14.35 -5.86 3.70
N PHE A 42 13.68 -6.43 2.69
CA PHE A 42 12.55 -5.77 2.03
C PHE A 42 11.44 -5.40 3.01
N VAL A 43 11.02 -6.34 3.85
CA VAL A 43 9.92 -6.13 4.81
C VAL A 43 10.25 -4.97 5.76
N ASP A 44 11.46 -4.95 6.32
CA ASP A 44 11.88 -3.90 7.24
C ASP A 44 12.02 -2.54 6.55
N ALA A 45 12.55 -2.51 5.33
CA ALA A 45 12.65 -1.30 4.52
C ALA A 45 11.26 -0.76 4.14
N TRP A 46 10.34 -1.63 3.74
CA TRP A 46 8.95 -1.30 3.41
C TRP A 46 8.22 -0.69 4.61
N LEU A 47 8.32 -1.34 5.79
CA LEU A 47 7.77 -0.78 7.03
C LEU A 47 8.45 0.54 7.41
N GLY A 48 9.74 0.69 7.11
CA GLY A 48 10.48 1.94 7.28
C GLY A 48 9.93 3.10 6.45
N HIS A 49 9.45 2.83 5.22
CA HIS A 49 8.87 3.84 4.33
C HIS A 49 7.63 4.54 4.93
N TYR A 50 6.88 3.81 5.76
CA TYR A 50 5.67 4.27 6.43
C TYR A 50 5.87 4.58 7.92
N ARG A 51 7.10 4.66 8.42
CA ARG A 51 7.35 4.88 9.86
C ARG A 51 7.22 6.37 10.22
N LEU A 52 6.40 6.69 11.23
CA LEU A 52 6.27 8.05 11.78
C LEU A 52 7.27 8.34 12.90
N GLY A 53 7.67 7.31 13.66
CA GLY A 53 8.57 7.39 14.82
C GLY A 53 8.05 6.57 16.01
N GLN A 54 8.89 6.34 17.03
CA GLN A 54 8.51 5.68 18.30
C GLN A 54 7.68 4.37 18.19
N GLY A 55 7.85 3.60 17.11
CA GLY A 55 7.14 2.34 16.91
C GLY A 55 5.70 2.49 16.38
N THR A 56 5.36 3.63 15.79
CA THR A 56 4.09 3.84 15.07
C THR A 56 4.31 3.95 13.57
N TYR A 57 3.28 3.52 12.82
CA TYR A 57 3.26 3.57 11.36
C TYR A 57 2.14 4.47 10.84
N ASP A 58 2.38 5.07 9.68
CA ASP A 58 1.45 5.91 8.92
C ASP A 58 0.54 5.04 8.03
N VAL A 59 -0.45 4.42 8.67
CA VAL A 59 -1.42 3.58 7.97
C VAL A 59 -2.28 4.41 7.01
N ASP A 60 -2.60 5.66 7.37
CA ASP A 60 -3.40 6.54 6.53
C ASP A 60 -2.69 6.85 5.22
N ARG A 61 -1.38 7.12 5.27
CA ARG A 61 -0.56 7.26 4.06
C ARG A 61 -0.53 5.97 3.24
N ALA A 62 -0.33 4.81 3.86
CA ALA A 62 -0.31 3.53 3.15
C ALA A 62 -1.64 3.25 2.41
N LEU A 63 -2.77 3.56 3.04
CA LEU A 63 -4.10 3.44 2.42
C LEU A 63 -4.33 4.50 1.34
N MET A 64 -3.84 5.73 1.53
CA MET A 64 -3.90 6.77 0.50
C MET A 64 -3.10 6.36 -0.74
N ASP A 65 -1.87 5.88 -0.57
CA ASP A 65 -1.01 5.38 -1.64
C ASP A 65 -1.70 4.24 -2.41
N PHE A 66 -2.30 3.28 -1.70
CA PHE A 66 -3.08 2.18 -2.27
C PHE A 66 -4.29 2.68 -3.06
N THR A 67 -5.14 3.51 -2.44
CA THR A 67 -6.41 3.97 -3.05
C THR A 67 -6.22 4.96 -4.18
N THR A 68 -5.06 5.61 -4.27
CA THR A 68 -4.72 6.52 -5.37
C THR A 68 -3.93 5.84 -6.49
N TRP A 69 -3.52 4.58 -6.32
CA TRP A 69 -2.87 3.83 -7.40
C TRP A 69 -3.84 3.69 -8.60
N PRO A 70 -3.43 3.98 -9.85
CA PRO A 70 -4.36 4.07 -10.98
C PRO A 70 -5.31 2.87 -11.20
N PRO A 71 -4.89 1.60 -11.09
CA PRO A 71 -5.83 0.49 -11.24
C PRO A 71 -6.85 0.41 -10.10
N ILE A 72 -6.44 0.71 -8.86
CA ILE A 72 -7.33 0.67 -7.68
C ILE A 72 -8.30 1.85 -7.68
N SER A 73 -7.80 3.07 -7.87
CA SER A 73 -8.64 4.27 -7.95
C SER A 73 -9.69 4.17 -9.06
N ARG A 74 -9.32 3.63 -10.23
CA ARG A 74 -10.26 3.34 -11.31
C ARG A 74 -11.33 2.35 -10.87
N ARG A 75 -10.93 1.25 -10.23
CA ARG A 75 -11.88 0.23 -9.77
C ARG A 75 -12.84 0.78 -8.70
N ILE A 76 -12.35 1.61 -7.78
CA ILE A 76 -13.18 2.30 -6.80
C ILE A 76 -14.23 3.17 -7.49
N PHE A 77 -13.84 3.95 -8.51
CA PHE A 77 -14.75 4.79 -9.27
C PHE A 77 -15.84 3.98 -9.99
N GLU A 78 -15.47 2.89 -10.66
CA GLU A 78 -16.42 1.98 -11.32
C GLU A 78 -17.45 1.41 -10.34
N LEU A 79 -16.99 0.92 -9.19
CA LEU A 79 -17.87 0.38 -8.14
C LEU A 79 -18.82 1.43 -7.57
N GLN A 80 -18.36 2.68 -7.40
CA GLN A 80 -19.19 3.79 -6.96
C GLN A 80 -20.26 4.16 -7.99
N ASP A 81 -19.95 4.08 -9.29
CA ASP A 81 -20.90 4.31 -10.38
C ASP A 81 -21.95 3.18 -10.47
N GLU A 82 -21.51 1.92 -10.37
CA GLU A 82 -22.39 0.74 -10.30
C GLU A 82 -23.37 0.84 -9.12
N ALA A 83 -22.87 1.15 -7.92
CA ALA A 83 -23.69 1.30 -6.72
C ALA A 83 -24.73 2.43 -6.86
N ARG A 84 -24.35 3.55 -7.50
CA ARG A 84 -25.26 4.67 -7.75
C ARG A 84 -26.38 4.29 -8.72
N LYS A 85 -26.06 3.56 -9.78
CA LYS A 85 -27.06 3.09 -10.77
C LYS A 85 -28.05 2.11 -10.16
N LEU A 86 -27.62 1.24 -9.24
CA LEU A 86 -28.51 0.29 -8.56
C LEU A 86 -29.44 0.96 -7.53
N ALA A 87 -29.07 2.13 -7.02
CA ALA A 87 -29.87 2.91 -6.07
C ALA A 87 -30.90 3.83 -6.75
N THR A 88 -30.96 3.87 -8.09
CA THR A 88 -31.86 4.72 -8.90
C THR A 88 -32.91 3.85 -9.58
#